data_AF-A0A6G0S843-F1
#
_entry.id   AF-A0A6G0S843-F1
#
_cell.length_a   1.000
_cell.length_b   1.000
_cell.length_c   1.000
_cell.angle_alpha   90.00
_cell.angle_beta   90.00
_cell.angle_gamma   90.00
#
_symmetry.space_group_name_H-M   'P 1'
#
loop_
_entity.id
_entity.type
_entity.pdbx_description
1 polymer ?
#
loop_
_entity_poly.entity_id
_entity_poly.type
_entity_poly.pdbx_seq_one_letter_code
_entity_poly.pdbx_strand_id
1 'polypeptide(L)'
;MELGSGSSALGALRAFATSCCPQSEQKTGGGCCADALALAMSPPPASDEFAHEVAATFVFADEMKTVRQLQSKCKEGRELVNVIYCSRSCARAFPPGVVADEAAPNKMKQYHHAIFAVLQPQMEKIKQLNEYCAQAVVLLSDNIQRTTVHENMTRVIPDVMMDALVDIMDVILQLNHLHDSKSSLRNDFSVFKRVFLHIKDDLPDAETIEKDIARLQEFMGSSYQAKGAVWDSLRHNLTNVKRYEQVTYLLLRHCVNHIENDTCTTPSSRFKYIRALSYLMAVLEGSDVWKKTNTLPGADKKVIEAVRKASSCQADCSISCNSDAA
;
A
#
# COMPACT_ATOMS: atom_id res chain seq x y z
N MET A 1 0.12 56.91 -9.89
CA MET A 1 -0.71 56.70 -8.68
C MET A 1 -0.18 55.47 -7.99
N GLU A 2 0.17 55.64 -6.72
CA GLU A 2 1.04 54.78 -5.93
C GLU A 2 0.46 53.39 -5.65
N LEU A 3 1.34 52.39 -5.64
CA LEU A 3 1.14 51.12 -4.95
C LEU A 3 1.80 51.25 -3.57
N GLY A 4 0.96 51.21 -2.54
CA GLY A 4 1.31 51.40 -1.15
C GLY A 4 2.08 50.24 -0.52
N SER A 5 3.03 50.66 0.30
CA SER A 5 3.73 50.01 1.42
C SER A 5 3.26 48.63 1.90
N GLY A 6 4.20 47.69 1.95
CA GLY A 6 4.10 46.43 2.69
C GLY A 6 5.48 45.90 3.12
N SER A 7 6.35 46.75 3.65
CA SER A 7 7.66 46.37 4.19
C SER A 7 7.76 46.79 5.66
N SER A 8 7.61 45.83 6.58
CA SER A 8 7.81 46.09 8.02
C SER A 8 8.30 44.88 8.83
N ALA A 9 8.00 43.64 8.42
CA ALA A 9 8.39 42.45 9.21
C ALA A 9 9.90 42.14 9.18
N LEU A 10 10.56 42.29 8.02
CA LEU A 10 11.98 41.97 7.85
C LEU A 10 12.91 42.99 8.51
N GLY A 11 12.50 44.26 8.56
CA GLY A 11 13.24 45.31 9.27
C GLY A 11 13.21 45.11 10.79
N ALA A 12 12.04 44.71 11.33
CA ALA A 12 11.87 44.44 12.75
C ALA A 12 12.69 43.24 13.24
N LEU A 13 12.78 42.16 12.45
CA LEU A 13 13.61 40.99 12.77
C LEU A 13 15.11 41.31 12.78
N ARG A 14 15.57 42.17 11.85
CA ARG A 14 16.98 42.59 11.80
C ARG A 14 17.34 43.51 12.98
N ALA A 15 16.43 44.40 13.37
CA ALA A 15 16.61 45.27 14.54
C ALA A 15 16.63 44.48 15.86
N PHE A 16 15.79 43.44 15.97
CA PHE A 16 15.77 42.56 17.15
C PHE A 16 17.09 41.80 17.31
N ALA A 17 17.62 41.24 16.22
CA ALA A 17 18.90 40.52 16.21
C ALA A 17 20.08 41.41 16.65
N THR A 18 20.07 42.69 16.28
CA THR A 18 21.10 43.66 16.71
C THR A 18 20.94 44.12 18.17
N SER A 19 19.72 44.06 18.74
CA SER A 19 19.45 44.53 20.11
C SER A 19 19.76 43.50 21.20
N CYS A 20 19.83 42.21 20.86
CA CYS A 20 20.01 41.12 21.82
C CYS A 20 21.49 40.74 22.09
N CYS A 21 22.46 41.43 21.48
CA CYS A 21 23.87 41.21 21.75
C CYS A 21 24.45 42.41 22.55
N PRO A 22 24.67 42.28 23.87
CA PRO A 22 25.41 43.31 24.60
C PRO A 22 26.86 43.31 24.11
N GLN A 23 27.36 44.48 23.71
CA GLN A 23 28.80 44.70 23.54
C GLN A 23 29.46 44.61 24.92
N SER A 24 30.01 43.45 25.26
CA SER A 24 31.03 43.35 26.29
C SER A 24 32.40 43.45 25.64
N GLU A 25 33.17 44.43 26.09
CA GLU A 25 34.57 44.63 25.71
C GLU A 25 35.43 43.40 26.04
N GLN A 26 36.44 43.22 25.20
CA GLN A 26 37.46 42.17 25.21
C GLN A 26 37.99 41.78 26.61
N LYS A 27 38.18 40.46 26.82
CA LYS A 27 39.53 39.88 26.99
C LYS A 27 39.54 38.34 26.98
N THR A 28 40.45 37.83 26.16
CA THR A 28 41.17 36.53 26.22
C THR A 28 40.39 35.21 26.14
N GLY A 29 40.68 34.46 25.05
CA GLY A 29 40.69 32.99 25.06
C GLY A 29 39.80 32.30 24.02
N GLY A 30 40.40 31.56 23.08
CA GLY A 30 39.76 30.49 22.32
C GLY A 30 39.16 30.89 20.96
N GLY A 31 39.94 30.74 19.88
CA GLY A 31 39.47 30.97 18.52
C GLY A 31 38.63 29.79 17.99
N CYS A 32 37.32 29.83 18.21
CA CYS A 32 36.35 29.08 17.41
C CYS A 32 36.08 29.89 16.13
N CYS A 33 36.34 29.29 14.96
CA CYS A 33 36.12 29.93 13.66
C CYS A 33 34.62 30.16 13.43
N ALA A 34 34.23 31.41 13.18
CA ALA A 34 32.86 31.85 12.96
C ALA A 34 32.35 31.66 11.51
N ASP A 35 32.96 30.76 10.74
CA ASP A 35 32.58 30.48 9.34
C ASP A 35 31.75 29.20 9.16
N ALA A 36 31.30 28.55 10.25
CA ALA A 36 30.70 27.22 10.17
C ALA A 36 29.16 27.17 9.96
N LEU A 37 28.46 28.29 9.78
CA LEU A 37 26.98 28.28 9.66
C LEU A 37 26.44 29.15 8.53
N ALA A 38 26.96 28.94 7.31
CA ALA A 38 26.25 29.36 6.11
C ALA A 38 25.26 28.26 5.69
N LEU A 39 24.02 28.34 6.15
CA LEU A 39 22.91 27.52 5.63
C LEU A 39 22.60 27.98 4.20
N ALA A 40 23.08 27.22 3.22
CA ALA A 40 22.77 27.43 1.81
C ALA A 40 21.26 27.22 1.57
N MET A 41 20.53 28.31 1.34
CA MET A 41 19.08 28.32 1.08
C MET A 41 18.79 28.11 -0.41
N SER A 42 19.36 27.08 -1.05
CA SER A 42 18.86 26.60 -2.34
C SER A 42 17.91 25.43 -2.11
N PRO A 43 16.72 25.39 -2.74
CA PRO A 43 15.85 24.22 -2.65
C PRO A 43 16.59 23.00 -3.22
N PRO A 44 16.74 21.91 -2.46
CA PRO A 44 17.44 20.73 -2.95
C PRO A 44 16.63 20.07 -4.09
N PRO A 45 17.31 19.45 -5.07
CA PRO A 45 16.63 18.67 -6.12
C PRO A 45 15.87 17.50 -5.51
N ALA A 46 14.77 17.07 -6.14
CA ALA A 46 13.84 16.05 -5.63
C ALA A 46 14.47 14.67 -5.31
N SER A 47 15.72 14.42 -5.70
CA SER A 47 16.48 13.23 -5.32
C SER A 47 17.08 13.29 -3.91
N ASP A 48 17.16 14.47 -3.30
CA ASP A 48 17.90 14.75 -2.05
C ASP A 48 17.00 15.11 -0.87
N GLU A 49 15.73 14.68 -0.88
CA GLU A 49 14.75 15.08 0.14
C GLU A 49 15.12 14.61 1.58
N PHE A 50 16.17 13.78 1.74
CA PHE A 50 16.64 13.29 3.03
C PHE A 50 18.16 13.11 3.17
N ALA A 51 18.96 13.79 2.35
CA ALA A 51 20.43 13.65 2.36
C ALA A 51 21.06 13.99 3.74
N HIS A 52 20.40 14.85 4.52
CA HIS A 52 20.82 15.26 5.85
C HIS A 52 20.83 14.12 6.89
N GLU A 53 19.98 13.10 6.74
CA GLU A 53 19.95 11.97 7.69
C GLU A 53 21.15 11.04 7.53
N VAL A 54 21.63 10.85 6.30
CA VAL A 54 22.83 10.08 6.01
C VAL A 54 24.08 10.86 6.44
N ALA A 55 24.07 12.18 6.27
CA ALA A 55 25.14 13.06 6.71
C ALA A 55 25.29 13.16 8.24
N ALA A 56 24.19 12.93 8.99
CA ALA A 56 24.17 13.07 10.45
C ALA A 56 24.59 11.81 11.23
N THR A 57 25.06 10.74 10.59
CA THR A 57 25.38 9.45 11.26
C THR A 57 24.18 8.90 12.05
N PHE A 58 22.96 9.07 11.51
CA PHE A 58 21.75 8.59 12.16
C PHE A 58 21.77 7.06 12.27
N VAL A 59 21.58 6.55 13.49
CA VAL A 59 21.68 5.11 13.79
C VAL A 59 20.74 4.31 12.88
N PHE A 60 19.52 4.79 12.60
CA PHE A 60 18.52 4.08 11.79
C PHE A 60 18.48 4.52 10.30
N ALA A 61 19.59 5.02 9.75
CA ALA A 61 19.61 5.54 8.38
C ALA A 61 19.20 4.49 7.33
N ASP A 62 19.58 3.22 7.52
CA ASP A 62 19.26 2.15 6.58
C ASP A 62 17.80 1.65 6.73
N GLU A 63 17.29 1.59 7.96
CA GLU A 63 15.87 1.37 8.21
C GLU A 63 15.02 2.47 7.57
N MET A 64 15.44 3.73 7.66
CA MET A 64 14.67 4.84 7.11
C MET A 64 14.64 4.83 5.57
N LYS A 65 15.70 4.38 4.90
CA LYS A 65 15.66 4.11 3.44
C LYS A 65 14.60 3.07 3.11
N THR A 66 14.50 2.03 3.92
CA THR A 66 13.52 0.95 3.74
C THR A 66 12.09 1.45 3.98
N VAL A 67 11.88 2.22 5.05
CA VAL A 67 10.60 2.89 5.34
C VAL A 67 10.12 3.71 4.15
N ARG A 68 11.01 4.51 3.53
CA ARG A 68 10.66 5.31 2.35
C ARG A 68 10.23 4.46 1.16
N GLN A 69 10.93 3.35 0.90
CA GLN A 69 10.54 2.42 -0.16
C GLN A 69 9.13 1.85 0.08
N LEU A 70 8.85 1.45 1.32
CA LEU A 70 7.53 0.95 1.72
C LEU A 70 6.45 2.03 1.60
N GLN A 71 6.72 3.25 2.05
CA GLN A 71 5.78 4.37 1.97
C GLN A 71 5.49 4.80 0.53
N SER A 72 6.50 4.81 -0.33
CA SER A 72 6.35 5.11 -1.76
C SER A 72 5.44 4.08 -2.43
N LYS A 73 5.66 2.79 -2.18
CA LYS A 73 4.79 1.73 -2.70
C LYS A 73 3.39 1.79 -2.09
N CYS A 74 3.26 2.11 -0.82
CA CYS A 74 1.96 2.30 -0.17
C CYS A 74 1.16 3.44 -0.82
N LYS A 75 1.82 4.55 -1.21
CA LYS A 75 1.17 5.65 -1.94
C LYS A 75 0.64 5.19 -3.30
N GLU A 76 1.48 4.52 -4.09
CA GLU A 76 1.10 3.94 -5.38
C GLU A 76 -0.13 3.01 -5.23
N GLY A 77 -0.12 2.13 -4.23
CA GLY A 77 -1.23 1.21 -4.01
C GLY A 77 -2.51 1.90 -3.55
N ARG A 78 -2.45 2.98 -2.76
CA ARG A 78 -3.64 3.77 -2.38
C ARG A 78 -4.29 4.44 -3.59
N GLU A 79 -3.50 4.95 -4.52
CA GLU A 79 -4.02 5.50 -5.78
C GLU A 79 -4.70 4.39 -6.60
N LEU A 80 -4.09 3.20 -6.66
CA LEU A 80 -4.66 2.04 -7.34
C LEU A 80 -5.96 1.54 -6.69
N VAL A 81 -6.05 1.53 -5.36
CA VAL A 81 -7.30 1.23 -4.63
C VAL A 81 -8.44 2.13 -5.12
N ASN A 82 -8.19 3.44 -5.23
CA ASN A 82 -9.19 4.39 -5.72
C ASN A 82 -9.60 4.11 -7.17
N VAL A 83 -8.62 3.84 -8.05
CA VAL A 83 -8.88 3.53 -9.47
C VAL A 83 -9.74 2.27 -9.62
N ILE A 84 -9.40 1.21 -8.88
CA ILE A 84 -10.13 -0.06 -8.94
C ILE A 84 -11.53 0.07 -8.31
N TYR A 85 -11.65 0.76 -7.18
CA TYR A 85 -12.92 1.01 -6.52
C TYR A 85 -13.90 1.75 -7.45
N CYS A 86 -13.43 2.79 -8.12
CA CYS A 86 -14.21 3.62 -9.04
C CYS A 86 -14.46 2.97 -10.41
N SER A 87 -13.85 1.83 -10.72
CA SER A 87 -14.04 1.15 -12.00
C SER A 87 -15.47 0.62 -12.13
N ARG A 88 -16.19 1.03 -13.18
CA ARG A 88 -17.55 0.57 -13.50
C ARG A 88 -17.50 -0.34 -14.72
N SER A 89 -18.44 -1.28 -14.82
CA SER A 89 -18.46 -2.24 -15.93
C SER A 89 -18.79 -1.55 -17.25
N CYS A 90 -17.84 -1.61 -18.19
CA CYS A 90 -18.07 -1.22 -19.57
C CYS A 90 -18.92 -2.25 -20.32
N ALA A 91 -18.78 -3.53 -19.96
CA ALA A 91 -19.53 -4.64 -20.57
C ALA A 91 -21.05 -4.44 -20.53
N ARG A 92 -21.57 -3.85 -19.45
CA ARG A 92 -23.01 -3.57 -19.28
C ARG A 92 -23.52 -2.43 -20.14
N ALA A 93 -22.62 -1.55 -20.60
CA ALA A 93 -22.99 -0.40 -21.43
C ALA A 93 -23.01 -0.75 -22.93
N PHE A 94 -22.44 -1.90 -23.32
CA PHE A 94 -22.49 -2.31 -24.72
C PHE A 94 -23.92 -2.68 -25.13
N PRO A 95 -24.39 -2.17 -26.28
CA PRO A 95 -25.67 -2.57 -26.84
C PRO A 95 -25.76 -4.11 -26.92
N PRO A 96 -26.85 -4.73 -26.42
CA PRO A 96 -27.08 -6.16 -26.53
C PRO A 96 -27.29 -6.52 -28.00
N GLY A 97 -26.19 -6.76 -28.70
CA GLY A 97 -26.14 -7.09 -30.12
C GLY A 97 -26.60 -5.96 -31.04
N VAL A 98 -25.70 -5.49 -31.89
CA VAL A 98 -26.05 -5.50 -33.32
C VAL A 98 -26.53 -6.93 -33.55
N VAL A 99 -27.87 -7.12 -33.58
CA VAL A 99 -28.52 -8.40 -33.84
C VAL A 99 -27.74 -9.05 -34.97
N ALA A 100 -27.35 -10.30 -34.78
CA ALA A 100 -26.62 -11.13 -35.73
C ALA A 100 -27.21 -11.00 -37.14
N ASP A 101 -26.81 -9.95 -37.84
CA ASP A 101 -27.16 -9.72 -39.21
C ASP A 101 -26.00 -10.36 -39.97
N GLU A 102 -26.12 -11.68 -40.16
CA GLU A 102 -25.18 -12.45 -40.97
C GLU A 102 -25.02 -11.84 -42.38
N ALA A 103 -25.91 -10.93 -42.78
CA ALA A 103 -25.85 -10.14 -43.99
C ALA A 103 -24.70 -9.11 -44.03
N ALA A 104 -24.04 -8.76 -42.91
CA ALA A 104 -22.98 -7.75 -42.89
C ALA A 104 -21.78 -8.10 -41.97
N PRO A 105 -20.99 -9.13 -42.28
CA PRO A 105 -19.83 -9.57 -41.47
C PRO A 105 -18.80 -8.45 -41.23
N ASN A 106 -18.64 -7.54 -42.18
CA ASN A 106 -17.73 -6.38 -42.06
C ASN A 106 -18.18 -5.39 -40.95
N LYS A 107 -19.48 -5.17 -40.77
CA LYS A 107 -20.00 -4.29 -39.71
C LYS A 107 -19.83 -4.91 -38.33
N MET A 108 -19.99 -6.23 -38.23
CA MET A 108 -19.77 -6.96 -36.98
C MET A 108 -18.30 -6.94 -36.55
N LYS A 109 -17.36 -7.12 -37.50
CA LYS A 109 -15.92 -6.95 -37.24
C LYS A 109 -15.59 -5.53 -36.75
N GLN A 110 -16.11 -4.49 -37.39
CA GLN A 110 -15.90 -3.10 -36.95
C GLN A 110 -16.44 -2.85 -35.53
N TYR A 111 -17.58 -3.44 -35.19
CA TYR A 111 -18.13 -3.37 -33.83
C TYR A 111 -17.24 -4.05 -32.80
N HIS A 112 -16.69 -5.23 -33.13
CA HIS A 112 -15.69 -5.91 -32.28
C HIS A 112 -14.43 -5.06 -32.09
N HIS A 113 -13.91 -4.42 -33.14
CA HIS A 113 -12.79 -3.48 -33.00
C HIS A 113 -13.12 -2.30 -32.06
N ALA A 114 -14.33 -1.73 -32.15
CA ALA A 114 -14.75 -0.65 -31.29
C ALA A 114 -14.85 -1.09 -29.82
N ILE A 115 -15.45 -2.25 -29.53
CA ILE A 115 -15.50 -2.79 -28.17
C ILE A 115 -14.08 -3.04 -27.63
N PHE A 116 -13.20 -3.61 -28.46
CA PHE A 116 -11.83 -3.88 -28.06
C PHE A 116 -11.09 -2.61 -27.66
N ALA A 117 -11.17 -1.54 -28.46
CA ALA A 117 -10.57 -0.25 -28.17
C ALA A 117 -11.08 0.36 -26.85
N VAL A 118 -12.38 0.22 -26.56
CA VAL A 118 -12.98 0.72 -25.31
C VAL A 118 -12.52 -0.08 -24.08
N LEU A 119 -12.28 -1.38 -24.23
CA LEU A 119 -11.90 -2.27 -23.13
C LEU A 119 -10.39 -2.31 -22.86
N GLN A 120 -9.54 -1.89 -23.80
CA GLN A 120 -8.09 -1.78 -23.60
C GLN A 120 -7.69 -1.05 -22.31
N PRO A 121 -8.20 0.16 -21.99
CA PRO A 121 -7.84 0.84 -20.74
C PRO A 121 -8.31 0.10 -19.48
N GLN A 122 -9.35 -0.74 -19.57
CA GLN A 122 -9.75 -1.59 -18.45
C GLN A 122 -8.78 -2.75 -18.26
N MET A 123 -8.26 -3.32 -19.35
CA MET A 123 -7.23 -4.36 -19.28
C MET A 123 -5.94 -3.84 -18.65
N GLU A 124 -5.54 -2.61 -19.02
CA GLU A 124 -4.36 -1.97 -18.45
C GLU A 124 -4.47 -1.78 -16.92
N LYS A 125 -5.65 -1.43 -16.41
CA LYS A 125 -5.86 -1.37 -14.94
C LYS A 125 -5.71 -2.73 -14.27
N ILE A 126 -6.22 -3.81 -14.88
CA ILE A 126 -6.07 -5.17 -14.34
C ILE A 126 -4.59 -5.60 -14.38
N LYS A 127 -3.86 -5.20 -15.42
CA LYS A 127 -2.41 -5.42 -15.54
C LYS A 127 -1.63 -4.71 -14.45
N GLN A 128 -1.93 -3.42 -14.21
CA GLN A 128 -1.34 -2.64 -13.12
C GLN A 128 -1.67 -3.23 -11.75
N LEU A 129 -2.90 -3.71 -11.55
CA LEU A 129 -3.31 -4.41 -10.34
C LEU A 129 -2.49 -5.69 -10.10
N ASN A 130 -2.36 -6.54 -11.12
CA ASN A 130 -1.58 -7.78 -11.02
C ASN A 130 -0.11 -7.48 -10.70
N GLU A 131 0.50 -6.56 -11.45
CA GLU A 131 1.91 -6.18 -11.28
C GLU A 131 2.17 -5.58 -9.89
N TYR A 132 1.32 -4.65 -9.44
CA TYR A 132 1.44 -4.06 -8.12
C TYR A 132 1.31 -5.12 -7.02
N CYS A 133 0.30 -5.99 -7.08
CA CYS A 133 0.09 -7.04 -6.09
C CYS A 133 1.31 -7.98 -6.01
N ALA A 134 1.84 -8.43 -7.15
CA ALA A 134 3.02 -9.29 -7.18
C ALA A 134 4.25 -8.60 -6.56
N GLN A 135 4.52 -7.35 -6.93
CA GLN A 135 5.64 -6.58 -6.39
C GLN A 135 5.49 -6.28 -4.90
N ALA A 136 4.30 -5.85 -4.46
CA ALA A 136 4.03 -5.47 -3.09
C ALA A 136 4.13 -6.67 -2.12
N VAL A 137 3.66 -7.85 -2.57
CA VAL A 137 3.79 -9.09 -1.80
C VAL A 137 5.26 -9.45 -1.59
N VAL A 138 6.08 -9.44 -2.65
CA VAL A 138 7.52 -9.73 -2.54
C VAL A 138 8.21 -8.71 -1.64
N LEU A 139 7.93 -7.41 -1.85
CA LEU A 139 8.52 -6.34 -1.06
C LEU A 139 8.21 -6.48 0.44
N LEU A 140 6.96 -6.80 0.79
CA LEU A 140 6.57 -6.99 2.19
C LEU A 140 7.27 -8.21 2.80
N SER A 141 7.28 -9.34 2.10
CA SER A 141 7.92 -10.57 2.59
C SER A 141 9.43 -10.40 2.78
N ASP A 142 10.12 -9.75 1.83
CA ASP A 142 11.56 -9.47 1.93
C ASP A 142 11.88 -8.57 3.13
N ASN A 143 11.07 -7.56 3.38
CA ASN A 143 11.28 -6.65 4.51
C ASN A 143 10.96 -7.30 5.85
N ILE A 144 9.98 -8.21 5.91
CA ILE A 144 9.73 -9.03 7.09
C ILE A 144 10.93 -9.96 7.35
N GLN A 145 11.49 -10.59 6.32
CA GLN A 145 12.70 -11.41 6.44
C GLN A 145 13.91 -10.61 6.95
N ARG A 146 14.15 -9.41 6.42
CA ARG A 146 15.22 -8.51 6.92
C ARG A 146 14.99 -8.13 8.38
N THR A 147 13.75 -7.82 8.74
CA THR A 147 13.36 -7.48 10.12
C THR A 147 13.63 -8.65 11.07
N THR A 148 13.38 -9.90 10.63
CA THR A 148 13.71 -11.09 11.43
C THR A 148 15.22 -11.20 11.71
N VAL A 149 16.07 -10.85 10.74
CA VAL A 149 17.53 -10.84 10.93
C VAL A 149 17.94 -9.78 11.96
N HIS A 150 17.38 -8.57 11.89
CA HIS A 150 17.68 -7.50 12.84
C HIS A 150 17.27 -7.83 14.28
N GLU A 151 16.12 -8.48 14.46
CA GLU A 151 15.68 -8.93 15.78
C GLU A 151 16.64 -9.96 16.40
N ASN A 152 17.16 -10.88 15.57
CA ASN A 152 18.18 -11.84 16.01
C ASN A 152 19.49 -11.16 16.46
N MET A 153 19.74 -9.92 16.03
CA MET A 153 20.92 -9.12 16.41
C MET A 153 20.67 -8.22 17.62
N THR A 154 19.57 -8.39 18.36
CA THR A 154 19.19 -7.59 19.56
C THR A 154 18.97 -6.09 19.30
N ARG A 155 18.77 -5.71 18.04
CA ARG A 155 18.52 -4.32 17.65
C ARG A 155 17.03 -3.99 17.80
N VAL A 156 16.72 -2.85 18.41
CA VAL A 156 15.35 -2.33 18.50
C VAL A 156 14.87 -1.95 17.09
N ILE A 157 13.70 -2.45 16.70
CA ILE A 157 13.04 -2.08 15.44
C ILE A 157 12.27 -0.77 15.68
N PRO A 158 12.50 0.29 14.90
CA PRO A 158 11.75 1.54 15.05
C PRO A 158 10.25 1.36 14.78
N ASP A 159 9.39 2.00 15.58
CA ASP A 159 7.93 1.96 15.42
C ASP A 159 7.49 2.40 14.01
N VAL A 160 8.18 3.37 13.42
CA VAL A 160 7.91 3.87 12.06
C VAL A 160 8.09 2.77 11.00
N MET A 161 9.01 1.82 11.21
CA MET A 161 9.18 0.66 10.34
C MET A 161 8.00 -0.32 10.49
N MET A 162 7.55 -0.54 11.72
CA MET A 162 6.38 -1.38 12.01
C MET A 162 5.11 -0.80 11.39
N ASP A 163 4.91 0.52 11.52
CA ASP A 163 3.79 1.22 10.88
C ASP A 163 3.85 1.13 9.35
N ALA A 164 5.02 1.30 8.74
CA ALA A 164 5.18 1.18 7.29
C ALA A 164 4.88 -0.24 6.77
N LEU A 165 5.25 -1.28 7.53
CA LEU A 165 4.92 -2.68 7.22
C LEU A 165 3.41 -2.95 7.32
N VAL A 166 2.75 -2.40 8.35
CA VAL A 166 1.29 -2.51 8.51
C VAL A 166 0.56 -1.74 7.42
N ASP A 167 1.05 -0.56 7.03
CA ASP A 167 0.46 0.29 5.99
C ASP A 167 0.46 -0.42 4.63
N ILE A 168 1.58 -1.01 4.22
CA ILE A 168 1.64 -1.75 2.94
C ILE A 168 0.77 -3.00 3.00
N MET A 169 0.75 -3.71 4.14
CA MET A 169 -0.10 -4.88 4.32
C MET A 169 -1.57 -4.51 4.18
N ASP A 170 -2.04 -3.44 4.83
CA ASP A 170 -3.43 -2.98 4.72
C ASP A 170 -3.82 -2.65 3.27
N VAL A 171 -2.93 -2.00 2.50
CA VAL A 171 -3.19 -1.72 1.08
C VAL A 171 -3.29 -3.01 0.26
N ILE A 172 -2.40 -3.99 0.46
CA ILE A 172 -2.48 -5.29 -0.21
C ILE A 172 -3.82 -5.98 0.12
N LEU A 173 -4.23 -5.96 1.39
CA LEU A 173 -5.48 -6.55 1.83
C LEU A 173 -6.72 -5.86 1.24
N GLN A 174 -6.69 -4.54 1.13
CA GLN A 174 -7.73 -3.76 0.44
C GLN A 174 -7.83 -4.14 -1.04
N LEU A 175 -6.70 -4.23 -1.75
CA LEU A 175 -6.66 -4.62 -3.16
C LEU A 175 -7.10 -6.06 -3.37
N ASN A 176 -6.72 -6.99 -2.48
CA ASN A 176 -7.21 -8.37 -2.50
C ASN A 176 -8.75 -8.42 -2.39
N HIS A 177 -9.32 -7.65 -1.47
CA HIS A 177 -10.77 -7.60 -1.32
C HIS A 177 -11.46 -6.98 -2.55
N LEU A 178 -10.89 -5.91 -3.11
CA LEU A 178 -11.43 -5.30 -4.33
C LEU A 178 -11.33 -6.24 -5.53
N HIS A 179 -10.22 -6.94 -5.70
CA HIS A 179 -10.05 -7.94 -6.75
C HIS A 179 -11.16 -9.01 -6.72
N ASP A 180 -11.51 -9.49 -5.53
CA ASP A 180 -12.51 -10.55 -5.36
C ASP A 180 -13.95 -10.06 -5.44
N SER A 181 -14.25 -8.91 -4.86
CA SER A 181 -15.61 -8.37 -4.77
C SER A 181 -16.06 -7.68 -6.07
N LYS A 182 -15.10 -7.19 -6.88
CA LYS A 182 -15.41 -6.32 -8.02
C LYS A 182 -15.71 -7.13 -9.29
N SER A 183 -16.95 -7.60 -9.40
CA SER A 183 -17.44 -8.35 -10.57
C SER A 183 -17.33 -7.62 -11.91
N SER A 184 -17.29 -6.29 -11.92
CA SER A 184 -17.12 -5.50 -13.16
C SER A 184 -15.81 -5.80 -13.88
N LEU A 185 -14.71 -6.01 -13.15
CA LEU A 185 -13.41 -6.35 -13.74
C LEU A 185 -13.48 -7.70 -14.48
N ARG A 186 -14.08 -8.71 -13.84
CA ARG A 186 -14.27 -10.05 -14.41
C ARG A 186 -15.19 -10.02 -15.64
N ASN A 187 -16.26 -9.24 -15.59
CA ASN A 187 -17.20 -9.10 -16.71
C ASN A 187 -16.53 -8.45 -17.92
N ASP A 188 -15.82 -7.34 -17.70
CA ASP A 188 -15.14 -6.60 -18.75
C ASP A 188 -14.00 -7.44 -19.36
N PHE A 189 -13.22 -8.15 -18.53
CA PHE A 189 -12.22 -9.12 -18.96
C PHE A 189 -12.82 -10.25 -19.83
N SER A 190 -13.97 -10.77 -19.43
CA SER A 190 -14.66 -11.84 -20.16
C SER A 190 -15.20 -11.38 -21.52
N VAL A 191 -15.67 -10.12 -21.65
CA VAL A 191 -16.05 -9.56 -22.95
C VAL A 191 -14.80 -9.32 -23.80
N PHE A 192 -13.74 -8.76 -23.23
CA PHE A 192 -12.49 -8.49 -23.95
C PHE A 192 -11.94 -9.76 -24.60
N LYS A 193 -11.85 -10.86 -23.85
CA LYS A 193 -11.40 -12.16 -24.38
C LYS A 193 -12.25 -12.64 -25.56
N ARG A 194 -13.57 -12.56 -25.44
CA ARG A 194 -14.49 -13.01 -26.51
C ARG A 194 -14.31 -12.17 -27.77
N VAL A 195 -14.22 -10.86 -27.61
CA VAL A 195 -14.01 -9.91 -28.73
C VAL A 195 -12.65 -10.11 -29.39
N PHE A 196 -11.59 -10.32 -28.60
CA PHE A 196 -10.25 -10.57 -29.11
C PHE A 196 -10.19 -11.76 -30.08
N LEU A 197 -10.89 -12.86 -29.79
CA LEU A 197 -10.96 -14.03 -30.69
C LEU A 197 -11.48 -13.69 -32.09
N HIS A 198 -12.33 -12.67 -32.22
CA HIS A 198 -12.91 -12.26 -33.51
C HIS A 198 -12.03 -11.30 -34.31
N ILE A 199 -11.06 -10.65 -33.68
CA ILE A 199 -10.21 -9.62 -34.30
C ILE A 199 -8.71 -9.95 -34.25
N LYS A 200 -8.33 -11.09 -33.67
CA LYS A 200 -6.92 -11.48 -33.46
C LYS A 200 -6.11 -11.45 -34.75
N ASP A 201 -6.68 -11.89 -35.87
CA ASP A 201 -5.98 -12.01 -37.16
C ASP A 201 -5.75 -10.63 -37.80
N ASP A 202 -6.51 -9.62 -37.37
CA ASP A 202 -6.45 -8.25 -37.86
C ASP A 202 -5.51 -7.36 -37.00
N LEU A 203 -4.95 -7.91 -35.90
CA LEU A 203 -4.10 -7.18 -34.95
C LEU A 203 -2.61 -7.52 -35.16
N PRO A 204 -1.71 -6.52 -35.32
CA PRO A 204 -0.28 -6.76 -35.48
C PRO A 204 0.39 -7.29 -34.21
N ASP A 205 -0.12 -6.92 -33.03
CA ASP A 205 0.43 -7.29 -31.72
C ASP A 205 -0.35 -8.42 -31.03
N ALA A 206 -1.05 -9.26 -31.81
CA ALA A 206 -1.94 -10.29 -31.30
C ALA A 206 -1.25 -11.26 -30.33
N GLU A 207 -0.02 -11.69 -30.62
CA GLU A 207 0.72 -12.61 -29.74
C GLU A 207 1.03 -12.01 -28.36
N THR A 208 1.37 -10.72 -28.31
CA THR A 208 1.65 -10.02 -27.05
C THR A 208 0.38 -9.87 -26.23
N ILE A 209 -0.73 -9.50 -26.88
CA ILE A 209 -2.04 -9.38 -26.24
C ILE A 209 -2.51 -10.74 -25.73
N GLU A 210 -2.27 -11.82 -26.48
CA GLU A 210 -2.63 -13.18 -26.07
C GLU A 210 -1.84 -13.64 -24.84
N LYS A 211 -0.54 -13.33 -24.76
CA LYS A 211 0.29 -13.57 -23.57
C LYS A 211 -0.22 -12.79 -22.36
N ASP A 212 -0.57 -11.51 -22.54
CA ASP A 212 -1.15 -10.68 -21.48
C ASP A 212 -2.51 -11.24 -21.03
N ILE A 213 -3.38 -11.67 -21.95
CA ILE A 213 -4.64 -12.35 -21.61
C ILE A 213 -4.40 -13.60 -20.78
N ALA A 214 -3.42 -14.44 -21.16
CA ALA A 214 -3.11 -15.66 -20.43
C ALA A 214 -2.65 -15.35 -18.99
N ARG A 215 -1.72 -14.39 -18.83
CA ARG A 215 -1.23 -13.94 -17.51
C ARG A 215 -2.36 -13.37 -16.65
N LEU A 216 -3.24 -12.56 -17.23
CA LEU A 216 -4.35 -11.95 -16.50
C LEU A 216 -5.47 -12.94 -16.20
N GLN A 217 -5.64 -13.97 -17.04
CA GLN A 217 -6.58 -15.06 -16.76
C GLN A 217 -6.14 -15.90 -15.56
N GLU A 218 -4.84 -16.14 -15.40
CA GLU A 218 -4.29 -16.79 -14.20
C GLU A 218 -4.55 -15.94 -12.95
N PHE A 219 -4.28 -14.64 -13.02
CA PHE A 219 -4.50 -13.71 -11.92
C PHE A 219 -5.99 -13.57 -11.51
N MET A 220 -6.88 -13.40 -12.49
CA MET A 220 -8.32 -13.21 -12.24
C MET A 220 -9.02 -14.50 -11.77
N GLY A 221 -8.38 -15.66 -11.98
CA GLY A 221 -8.91 -16.99 -11.67
C GLY A 221 -10.09 -17.41 -12.54
N SER A 222 -10.33 -18.72 -12.63
CA SER A 222 -11.65 -19.23 -13.07
C SER A 222 -12.69 -18.83 -12.01
N SER A 223 -13.95 -18.59 -12.38
CA SER A 223 -14.99 -18.06 -11.46
C SER A 223 -15.18 -18.84 -10.16
N TYR A 224 -14.64 -20.05 -10.07
CA TYR A 224 -14.69 -20.97 -8.92
C TYR A 224 -13.35 -21.14 -8.17
N GLN A 225 -12.20 -20.77 -8.76
CA GLN A 225 -10.89 -20.91 -8.13
C GLN A 225 -10.37 -19.54 -7.66
N ALA A 226 -10.09 -19.49 -6.36
CA ALA A 226 -9.29 -18.50 -5.64
C ALA A 226 -9.89 -17.09 -5.47
N LYS A 227 -10.98 -16.99 -4.70
CA LYS A 227 -11.08 -15.81 -3.81
C LYS A 227 -9.85 -15.85 -2.90
N GLY A 228 -9.15 -14.72 -2.76
CA GLY A 228 -7.99 -14.60 -1.90
C GLY A 228 -6.65 -14.95 -2.54
N ALA A 229 -6.54 -15.03 -3.88
CA ALA A 229 -5.27 -15.41 -4.53
C ALA A 229 -4.08 -14.52 -4.13
N VAL A 230 -4.28 -13.20 -4.02
CA VAL A 230 -3.24 -12.26 -3.59
C VAL A 230 -2.87 -12.51 -2.13
N TRP A 231 -3.86 -12.76 -1.28
CA TRP A 231 -3.64 -13.11 0.11
C TRP A 231 -2.92 -14.46 0.27
N ASP A 232 -3.28 -15.47 -0.49
CA ASP A 232 -2.66 -16.80 -0.42
C ASP A 232 -1.19 -16.73 -0.84
N SER A 233 -0.89 -15.95 -1.89
CA SER A 233 0.48 -15.65 -2.29
C SER A 233 1.27 -14.95 -1.17
N LEU A 234 0.67 -13.93 -0.54
CA LEU A 234 1.29 -13.25 0.60
C LEU A 234 1.53 -14.22 1.76
N ARG A 235 0.51 -14.97 2.17
CA ARG A 235 0.59 -15.96 3.25
C ARG A 235 1.70 -16.96 2.99
N HIS A 236 1.75 -17.52 1.77
CA HIS A 236 2.79 -18.47 1.38
C HIS A 236 4.20 -17.87 1.55
N ASN A 237 4.43 -16.67 0.99
CA ASN A 237 5.73 -16.00 1.07
C ASN A 237 6.12 -15.66 2.51
N LEU A 238 5.16 -15.23 3.35
CA LEU A 238 5.40 -14.99 4.77
C LEU A 238 5.79 -16.26 5.51
N THR A 239 5.06 -17.36 5.30
CA THR A 239 5.34 -18.65 5.98
C THR A 239 6.65 -19.30 5.54
N ASN A 240 7.15 -18.97 4.35
CA ASN A 240 8.44 -19.45 3.85
C ASN A 240 9.63 -18.76 4.53
N VAL A 241 9.42 -17.60 5.17
CA VAL A 241 10.49 -16.89 5.88
C VAL A 241 10.85 -17.63 7.16
N LYS A 242 12.14 -17.91 7.38
CA LYS A 242 12.60 -18.54 8.62
C LYS A 242 12.28 -17.65 9.81
N ARG A 243 11.66 -18.22 10.86
CA ARG A 243 11.26 -17.50 12.09
C ARG A 243 10.27 -16.34 11.84
N TYR A 244 9.47 -16.40 10.78
CA TYR A 244 8.44 -15.39 10.49
C TYR A 244 7.47 -15.16 11.66
N GLU A 245 7.21 -16.20 12.46
CA GLU A 245 6.31 -16.18 13.62
C GLU A 245 6.65 -15.05 14.59
N GLN A 246 7.94 -14.80 14.82
CA GLN A 246 8.42 -13.82 15.79
C GLN A 246 8.10 -12.39 15.32
N VAL A 247 8.46 -12.03 14.08
CA VAL A 247 8.15 -10.71 13.51
C VAL A 247 6.65 -10.52 13.34
N THR A 248 5.93 -11.58 12.96
CA THR A 248 4.47 -11.55 12.85
C THR A 248 3.82 -11.28 14.20
N TYR A 249 4.34 -11.90 15.29
CA TYR A 249 3.90 -11.63 16.64
C TYR A 249 4.22 -10.19 17.09
N LEU A 250 5.39 -9.64 16.74
CA LEU A 250 5.71 -8.24 17.00
C LEU A 250 4.74 -7.28 16.29
N LEU A 251 4.42 -7.55 15.02
CA LEU A 251 3.42 -6.78 14.26
C LEU A 251 2.03 -6.89 14.89
N LEU A 252 1.64 -8.09 15.33
CA LEU A 252 0.37 -8.33 16.03
C LEU A 252 0.29 -7.49 17.31
N ARG A 253 1.35 -7.54 18.13
CA ARG A 253 1.45 -6.75 19.38
C ARG A 253 1.41 -5.26 19.10
N HIS A 254 2.09 -4.80 18.05
CA HIS A 254 2.06 -3.41 17.60
C HIS A 254 0.62 -2.97 17.28
N CYS A 255 -0.11 -3.75 16.47
CA CYS A 255 -1.51 -3.49 16.15
C CYS A 255 -2.41 -3.43 17.40
N VAL A 256 -2.27 -4.38 18.34
CA VAL A 256 -3.07 -4.39 19.57
C VAL A 256 -2.76 -3.18 20.45
N ASN A 257 -1.48 -2.83 20.61
CA ASN A 257 -1.06 -1.68 21.39
C ASN A 257 -1.63 -0.36 20.81
N HIS A 258 -1.73 -0.24 19.49
CA HIS A 258 -2.35 0.91 18.83
C HIS A 258 -3.87 0.96 19.01
N ILE A 259 -4.54 -0.19 19.07
CA ILE A 259 -5.99 -0.29 19.28
C ILE A 259 -6.37 -0.02 20.75
N GLU A 260 -5.61 -0.56 21.71
CA GLU A 260 -5.92 -0.47 23.15
C GLU A 260 -5.57 0.90 23.74
N ASN A 261 -4.48 1.53 23.30
CA ASN A 261 -4.04 2.81 23.85
C ASN A 261 -4.69 4.03 23.15
N ASP A 262 -5.70 3.83 22.29
CA ASP A 262 -6.38 4.88 21.50
C ASP A 262 -5.42 5.90 20.85
N THR A 263 -4.22 5.47 20.46
CA THR A 263 -3.26 6.31 19.71
C THR A 263 -3.74 6.62 18.30
N CYS A 264 -4.83 5.98 17.87
CA CYS A 264 -5.48 6.20 16.59
C CYS A 264 -6.34 7.47 16.64
N THR A 265 -5.83 8.58 16.09
CA THR A 265 -6.57 9.85 16.01
C THR A 265 -7.73 9.83 15.00
N THR A 266 -7.67 8.95 13.99
CA THR A 266 -8.69 8.88 12.92
C THR A 266 -9.35 7.50 12.86
N PRO A 267 -10.66 7.40 12.51
CA PRO A 267 -11.31 6.11 12.31
C PRO A 267 -10.58 5.23 11.29
N SER A 268 -10.10 5.83 10.19
CA SER A 268 -9.33 5.14 9.15
C SER A 268 -8.05 4.49 9.70
N SER A 269 -7.31 5.20 10.58
CA SER A 269 -6.14 4.61 11.24
C SER A 269 -6.50 3.43 12.14
N ARG A 270 -7.64 3.46 12.84
CA ARG A 270 -8.10 2.36 13.69
C ARG A 270 -8.47 1.13 12.89
N PHE A 271 -9.25 1.29 11.81
CA PHE A 271 -9.68 0.17 10.97
C PHE A 271 -8.52 -0.51 10.23
N LYS A 272 -7.45 0.22 9.91
CA LYS A 272 -6.21 -0.33 9.37
C LYS A 272 -5.62 -1.41 10.28
N TYR A 273 -5.41 -1.07 11.57
CA TYR A 273 -4.84 -2.02 12.52
C TYR A 273 -5.76 -3.22 12.75
N ILE A 274 -7.08 -3.00 12.86
CA ILE A 274 -8.06 -4.08 13.02
C ILE A 274 -8.02 -5.04 11.82
N ARG A 275 -7.97 -4.51 10.59
CA ARG A 275 -7.88 -5.34 9.38
C ARG A 275 -6.59 -6.14 9.37
N ALA A 276 -5.44 -5.49 9.53
CA ALA A 276 -4.14 -6.18 9.56
C ALA A 276 -4.10 -7.26 10.65
N LEU A 277 -4.66 -6.99 11.84
CA LEU A 277 -4.72 -7.91 12.97
C LEU A 277 -5.39 -9.25 12.60
N SER A 278 -6.52 -9.20 11.90
CA SER A 278 -7.26 -10.41 11.50
C SER A 278 -6.44 -11.32 10.58
N TYR A 279 -5.68 -10.74 9.66
CA TYR A 279 -4.85 -11.48 8.71
C TYR A 279 -3.53 -11.96 9.32
N LEU A 280 -2.92 -11.17 10.21
CA LEU A 280 -1.74 -11.58 10.98
C LEU A 280 -2.06 -12.78 11.88
N MET A 281 -3.23 -12.78 12.54
CA MET A 281 -3.68 -13.97 13.28
C MET A 281 -3.85 -15.18 12.36
N ALA A 282 -4.48 -15.00 11.20
CA ALA A 282 -4.70 -16.10 10.27
C ALA A 282 -3.38 -16.68 9.71
N VAL A 283 -2.29 -15.90 9.70
CA VAL A 283 -0.92 -16.38 9.40
C VAL A 283 -0.35 -17.19 10.56
N LEU A 284 -0.54 -16.72 11.80
CA LEU A 284 -0.07 -17.41 13.02
C LEU A 284 -0.85 -18.69 13.34
N GLU A 285 -2.12 -18.80 12.97
CA GLU A 285 -2.90 -20.04 13.18
C GLU A 285 -2.31 -21.26 12.44
N GLY A 286 -1.59 -21.03 11.34
CA GLY A 286 -0.88 -22.09 10.62
C GLY A 286 0.38 -22.60 11.32
N SER A 287 0.80 -21.93 12.40
CA SER A 287 2.05 -22.17 13.11
C SER A 287 1.87 -23.15 14.29
N ASP A 288 2.85 -24.04 14.48
CA ASP A 288 2.81 -25.01 15.59
C ASP A 288 3.10 -24.37 16.96
N VAL A 289 3.69 -23.18 16.98
CA VAL A 289 3.91 -22.37 18.18
C VAL A 289 2.57 -21.82 18.70
N TRP A 290 1.67 -21.41 17.81
CA TRP A 290 0.31 -20.98 18.17
C TRP A 290 -0.54 -22.13 18.72
N LYS A 291 -0.41 -23.35 18.18
CA LYS A 291 -1.12 -24.53 18.72
C LYS A 291 -0.67 -24.91 20.13
N LYS A 292 0.52 -24.50 20.54
CA LYS A 292 1.06 -24.68 21.90
C LYS A 292 0.69 -23.51 22.84
N THR A 293 -0.45 -22.85 22.62
CA THR A 293 -1.05 -21.77 23.44
C THR A 293 -1.13 -22.05 24.96
N ASN A 294 -0.94 -23.31 25.40
CA ASN A 294 -0.74 -23.64 26.81
C ASN A 294 0.63 -23.21 27.39
N THR A 295 1.56 -22.70 26.57
CA THR A 295 2.93 -22.33 26.99
C THR A 295 3.33 -20.87 26.72
N LEU A 296 2.42 -20.04 26.22
CA LEU A 296 2.72 -18.61 26.00
C LEU A 296 2.68 -17.81 27.32
N PRO A 297 3.62 -16.88 27.54
CA PRO A 297 3.62 -15.93 28.67
C PRO A 297 2.27 -15.22 28.85
N GLY A 298 1.89 -14.90 30.09
CA GLY A 298 0.56 -14.36 30.44
C GLY A 298 0.16 -13.04 29.76
N ALA A 299 1.12 -12.28 29.21
CA ALA A 299 0.84 -11.08 28.40
C ALA A 299 0.24 -11.45 27.03
N ASP A 300 0.70 -12.54 26.42
CA ASP A 300 0.28 -12.99 25.10
C ASP A 300 -1.17 -13.47 25.11
N LYS A 301 -1.61 -14.08 26.23
CA LYS A 301 -3.01 -14.48 26.41
C LYS A 301 -3.97 -13.29 26.42
N LYS A 302 -3.56 -12.14 26.97
CA LYS A 302 -4.37 -10.92 26.96
C LYS A 302 -4.45 -10.32 25.56
N VAL A 303 -3.33 -10.33 24.82
CA VAL A 303 -3.29 -9.89 23.41
C VAL A 303 -4.24 -10.75 22.58
N ILE A 304 -4.23 -12.07 22.75
CA ILE A 304 -5.11 -13.00 22.02
C ILE A 304 -6.59 -12.76 22.37
N GLU A 305 -6.93 -12.56 23.64
CA GLU A 305 -8.30 -12.26 24.06
C GLU A 305 -8.79 -10.89 23.59
N ALA A 306 -7.91 -9.87 23.62
CA ALA A 306 -8.17 -8.55 23.06
C ALA A 306 -8.41 -8.61 21.55
N VAL A 307 -7.63 -9.44 20.84
CA VAL A 307 -7.83 -9.68 19.41
C VAL A 307 -9.18 -10.35 19.17
N ARG A 308 -9.50 -11.44 19.88
CA ARG A 308 -10.80 -12.12 19.74
C ARG A 308 -11.98 -11.16 19.97
N LYS A 309 -11.86 -10.28 20.96
CA LYS A 309 -12.85 -9.23 21.26
C LYS A 309 -12.94 -8.17 20.14
N ALA A 310 -11.80 -7.73 19.59
CA ALA A 310 -11.78 -6.77 18.48
C ALA A 310 -12.35 -7.37 17.18
N SER A 311 -12.07 -8.65 16.90
CA SER A 311 -12.59 -9.40 15.75
C SER A 311 -14.12 -9.55 15.81
N SER A 312 -14.69 -9.78 16.99
CA SER A 312 -16.15 -9.85 17.15
C SER A 312 -16.84 -8.52 16.81
N CYS A 313 -16.22 -7.38 17.14
CA CYS A 313 -16.78 -6.07 16.79
C CYS A 313 -16.81 -5.80 15.27
N GLN A 314 -15.91 -6.44 14.50
CA GLN A 314 -15.90 -6.31 13.04
C GLN A 314 -17.01 -7.13 12.36
N ALA A 315 -17.40 -8.27 12.95
CA ALA A 315 -18.54 -9.05 12.49
C ALA A 315 -19.85 -8.28 12.66
N ASP A 316 -20.02 -7.57 13.79
CA ASP A 316 -21.23 -6.79 14.08
C ASP A 316 -21.39 -5.56 13.15
N CYS A 317 -20.31 -4.87 12.80
CA CYS A 317 -20.35 -3.77 11.81
C CYS A 317 -20.64 -4.24 10.37
N SER A 318 -20.22 -5.46 10.01
CA SER A 318 -20.48 -6.02 8.69
C SER A 318 -21.94 -6.43 8.50
N ILE A 319 -22.63 -6.78 9.61
CA ILE A 319 -24.05 -7.14 9.62
C ILE A 319 -24.94 -5.89 9.57
N SER A 320 -24.56 -4.78 10.20
CA SER A 320 -25.34 -3.54 10.10
C SER A 320 -25.31 -2.94 8.68
N CYS A 321 -24.18 -3.02 7.96
CA CYS A 321 -24.09 -2.49 6.60
C CYS A 321 -24.90 -3.29 5.56
N ASN A 322 -25.19 -4.58 5.82
CA ASN A 322 -26.05 -5.40 4.96
C ASN A 322 -27.54 -5.25 5.28
N SER A 323 -27.89 -4.61 6.40
CA SER A 323 -29.29 -4.44 6.84
C SER A 323 -29.92 -3.14 6.33
N ASP A 324 -29.11 -2.16 5.94
CA ASP A 324 -29.55 -0.88 5.37
C ASP A 324 -29.57 -0.87 3.82
N ALA A 325 -29.34 -2.03 3.19
CA ALA A 325 -29.33 -2.22 1.73
C ALA A 325 -30.37 -3.25 1.24
N ALA A 326 -31.44 -3.47 2.00
CA ALA A 326 -32.62 -4.24 1.59
C ALA A 326 -33.85 -3.34 1.44
#